data_AF-A0A920F1W4-F1
#
_entry.id   AF-A0A920F1W4-F1
#
_cell.length_a   1.000
_cell.length_b   1.000
_cell.length_c   1.000
_cell.angle_alpha   90.00
_cell.angle_beta   90.00
_cell.angle_gamma   90.00
#
_symmetry.space_group_name_H-M   'P 1'
#
loop_
_entity.id
_entity.type
_entity.pdbx_description
1 polymer ?
#
loop_
_entity_poly.entity_id
_entity_poly.type
_entity_poly.pdbx_seq_one_letter_code
_entity_poly.pdbx_strand_id
1 'polypeptide(L)' 'MAECIIAGGVESMSYIPMGGYKPAPDYKAAKEGNEDYYWGMGLTAEAVANQYNISREDQDAFAYESHQKHLQTKKWGLH' A
#
# COMPACT_ATOMS: atom_id res chain seq x y z
N MET A 1 -7.65 34.27 4.87
CA MET A 1 -8.36 32.99 5.10
C MET A 1 -9.03 32.59 3.80
N ALA A 2 -8.99 31.33 3.40
CA ALA A 2 -9.67 30.88 2.18
C ALA A 2 -11.17 30.65 2.47
N GLU A 3 -12.04 30.98 1.52
CA GLU A 3 -13.50 30.80 1.63
C GLU A 3 -13.97 29.41 1.16
N CYS A 4 -13.20 28.77 0.26
CA CYS A 4 -13.44 27.40 -0.21
C CYS A 4 -12.12 26.77 -0.67
N ILE A 5 -11.93 25.48 -0.38
CA ILE A 5 -10.76 24.69 -0.81
C ILE A 5 -11.28 23.38 -1.40
N ILE A 6 -10.76 23.00 -2.56
CA ILE A 6 -11.00 21.69 -3.19
C ILE A 6 -9.73 20.86 -3.02
N ALA A 7 -9.87 19.66 -2.44
CA ALA A 7 -8.77 18.72 -2.22
C ALA A 7 -9.10 17.36 -2.83
N GLY A 8 -8.11 16.77 -3.52
CA GLY A 8 -8.18 15.44 -4.14
C GLY A 8 -6.77 14.93 -4.48
N GLY A 9 -6.66 13.66 -4.87
CA GLY A 9 -5.41 13.03 -5.26
C GLY A 9 -5.57 12.19 -6.53
N VAL A 10 -4.48 11.99 -7.28
CA VAL A 10 -4.43 11.19 -8.51
C VAL A 10 -3.18 10.32 -8.51
N GLU A 11 -3.27 9.11 -9.07
CA GLU A 11 -2.16 8.16 -9.20
C GLU A 11 -2.25 7.42 -10.55
N SER A 12 -1.10 7.12 -11.18
CA SER A 12 -1.03 6.30 -12.40
C SER A 12 0.16 5.34 -12.33
N MET A 13 -0.13 4.12 -11.88
CA MET A 13 0.88 3.07 -11.72
C MET A 13 1.36 2.46 -13.05
N SER A 14 0.66 2.69 -14.16
CA SER A 14 1.03 2.16 -15.48
C SER A 14 2.02 3.05 -16.24
N TYR A 15 2.24 4.29 -15.80
CA TYR A 15 2.99 5.28 -16.57
C TYR A 15 4.51 5.17 -16.39
N ILE A 16 4.98 4.65 -15.25
CA ILE A 16 6.41 4.57 -14.91
C ILE A 16 6.73 3.15 -14.41
N PRO A 17 7.86 2.55 -14.82
CA PRO A 17 8.28 1.25 -14.31
C PRO A 17 8.49 1.26 -12.79
N MET A 18 8.30 0.09 -12.16
CA MET A 18 8.62 -0.11 -10.75
C MET A 18 10.12 0.18 -10.53
N GLY A 19 10.42 1.20 -9.71
CA GLY A 19 11.78 1.75 -9.51
C GLY A 19 11.96 3.19 -9.99
N GLY A 20 10.93 3.79 -10.62
CA GLY A 20 10.95 5.17 -11.05
C GLY A 20 11.73 5.40 -12.34
N TYR A 21 11.84 6.66 -12.76
CA TYR A 21 12.55 7.04 -13.99
C TYR A 21 14.08 6.90 -13.89
N LYS A 22 14.64 7.05 -12.67
CA LYS A 22 16.06 6.85 -12.38
C LYS A 22 16.23 6.27 -10.97
N PRO A 23 16.46 4.96 -10.82
CA PRO A 23 16.78 4.39 -9.52
C PRO A 23 18.13 4.93 -9.04
N ALA A 24 18.11 5.69 -7.94
CA ALA A 24 19.28 6.28 -7.32
C ALA A 24 19.20 6.05 -5.80
N PRO A 25 19.53 4.83 -5.31
CA PRO A 25 19.52 4.57 -3.89
C PRO A 25 20.59 5.39 -3.17
N ASP A 26 20.27 5.89 -1.99
CA ASP A 26 21.22 6.48 -1.06
C ASP A 26 22.07 5.38 -0.41
N TYR A 27 23.28 5.21 -0.94
CA TYR A 27 24.27 4.27 -0.43
C TYR A 27 24.83 4.63 0.95
N LYS A 28 24.71 5.88 1.41
CA LYS A 28 25.12 6.24 2.77
C LYS A 28 24.11 5.73 3.78
N ALA A 29 22.83 5.97 3.54
CA ALA A 29 21.74 5.47 4.38
C ALA A 29 21.80 3.93 4.52
N ALA A 30 22.06 3.22 3.43
CA ALA A 30 22.24 1.76 3.45
C ALA A 30 23.49 1.32 4.25
N LYS A 31 24.59 2.09 4.23
CA LYS A 31 25.78 1.78 5.03
C LYS A 31 25.60 2.07 6.52
N GLU A 32 24.67 2.96 6.87
CA GLU A 32 24.35 3.34 8.25
C GLU A 32 23.34 2.39 8.92
N GLY A 33 22.94 1.31 8.24
CA GLY A 33 22.02 0.29 8.76
C GLY A 33 20.55 0.53 8.42
N ASN A 34 20.24 1.44 7.47
CA ASN A 34 18.88 1.70 7.00
C ASN A 34 18.60 1.04 5.63
N GLU A 35 19.17 -0.13 5.38
CA GLU A 35 18.91 -0.90 4.15
C GLU A 35 17.44 -1.33 4.00
N ASP A 36 16.72 -1.46 5.10
CA ASP A 36 15.30 -1.78 5.21
C ASP A 36 14.38 -0.66 4.66
N TYR A 37 14.90 0.55 4.42
CA TYR A 37 14.14 1.62 3.76
C TYR A 37 13.82 1.28 2.29
N TYR A 38 14.58 0.36 1.71
CA TYR A 38 14.36 -0.13 0.35
C TYR A 38 13.52 -1.41 0.33
N TRP A 39 12.95 -1.81 1.46
CA TRP A 39 12.14 -3.01 1.54
C TRP A 39 10.79 -2.79 0.85
N GLY A 40 10.34 -3.80 0.10
CA GLY A 40 9.06 -3.71 -0.59
C GLY A 40 7.90 -3.66 0.41
N MET A 41 6.86 -2.88 0.10
CA MET A 41 5.66 -2.76 0.97
C MET A 41 5.01 -4.10 1.32
N GLY A 42 5.14 -5.14 0.48
CA GLY A 42 4.65 -6.48 0.81
C GLY A 42 5.43 -7.13 1.96
N LEU A 43 6.76 -6.96 1.99
CA LEU A 43 7.61 -7.53 3.05
C LEU A 43 7.41 -6.81 4.38
N THR A 44 7.13 -5.49 4.34
CA THR A 44 6.75 -4.76 5.54
C THR A 44 5.38 -5.21 6.06
N ALA A 45 4.42 -5.53 5.18
CA ALA A 45 3.15 -6.12 5.57
C ALA A 45 3.33 -7.51 6.23
N GLU A 46 4.20 -8.37 5.69
CA GLU A 46 4.54 -9.66 6.32
C GLU A 46 5.21 -9.48 7.69
N ALA A 47 6.09 -8.49 7.83
CA ALA A 47 6.72 -8.19 9.12
C ALA A 47 5.67 -7.79 10.18
N VAL A 48 4.69 -6.96 9.80
CA VAL A 48 3.55 -6.60 10.64
C VAL A 48 2.70 -7.82 10.98
N ALA A 49 2.38 -8.67 9.99
CA ALA A 49 1.60 -9.89 10.22
C ALA A 49 2.29 -10.81 11.26
N ASN A 50 3.60 -10.98 11.15
CA ASN A 50 4.38 -11.76 12.12
C ASN A 50 4.40 -11.12 13.51
N GLN A 51 4.61 -9.80 13.60
CA GLN A 51 4.65 -9.08 14.88
C GLN A 51 3.35 -9.23 15.67
N TYR A 52 2.20 -9.24 14.99
CA TYR A 52 0.88 -9.35 15.60
C TYR A 52 0.29 -10.76 15.54
N ASN A 53 1.05 -11.76 15.09
CA ASN A 53 0.62 -13.15 14.93
C ASN A 53 -0.68 -13.30 14.11
N ILE A 54 -0.79 -12.55 13.00
CA ILE A 54 -1.93 -12.63 12.09
C ILE A 54 -1.77 -13.86 11.20
N SER A 55 -2.68 -14.83 11.36
CA SER A 55 -2.63 -16.08 10.59
C SER A 55 -2.91 -15.85 9.11
N ARG A 56 -2.51 -16.81 8.27
CA ARG A 56 -2.82 -16.75 6.84
C ARG A 56 -4.33 -16.84 6.59
N GLU A 57 -5.01 -17.64 7.40
CA GLU A 57 -6.45 -17.84 7.36
C GLU A 57 -7.19 -16.53 7.65
N ASP A 58 -6.73 -15.75 8.62
CA ASP A 58 -7.32 -14.44 8.96
C ASP A 58 -7.10 -13.41 7.85
N GLN A 59 -5.90 -13.40 7.24
CA GLN A 59 -5.61 -12.52 6.09
C GLN A 59 -6.53 -12.82 4.90
N ASP A 60 -6.69 -14.10 4.56
CA ASP A 60 -7.55 -14.55 3.46
C ASP A 60 -9.04 -14.27 3.75
N ALA A 61 -9.49 -14.50 5.00
CA ALA A 61 -10.85 -14.19 5.41
C ALA A 61 -11.17 -12.70 5.26
N PHE A 62 -10.27 -11.81 5.69
CA PHE A 62 -10.43 -10.37 5.54
C PHE A 62 -10.51 -9.96 4.06
N ALA A 63 -9.62 -10.49 3.22
CA ALA A 63 -9.62 -10.21 1.78
C ALA A 63 -10.93 -10.65 1.12
N TYR A 64 -11.41 -11.85 1.44
CA TYR A 64 -12.68 -12.38 0.94
C TYR A 64 -13.85 -11.48 1.33
N GLU A 65 -13.97 -11.13 2.60
CA GLU A 65 -15.03 -10.26 3.10
C GLU A 65 -15.01 -8.87 2.46
N SER A 66 -13.81 -8.28 2.29
CA SER A 66 -13.65 -6.99 1.61
C SER A 66 -14.17 -7.04 0.18
N HIS A 67 -13.83 -8.09 -0.56
CA HIS A 67 -14.36 -8.30 -1.91
C HIS A 67 -15.88 -8.52 -1.93
N GLN A 68 -16.44 -9.28 -0.98
CA GLN A 68 -17.89 -9.47 -0.88
C GLN A 68 -18.61 -8.15 -0.59
N LYS A 69 -18.08 -7.32 0.32
CA LYS A 69 -18.62 -5.99 0.62
C LYS A 69 -18.66 -5.11 -0.61
N HIS A 70 -17.57 -5.04 -1.38
CA HIS A 70 -17.50 -4.28 -2.64
C HIS A 70 -18.51 -4.77 -3.69
N LEU A 71 -18.67 -6.09 -3.82
CA LEU A 71 -19.66 -6.65 -4.72
C LEU A 71 -21.08 -6.32 -4.28
N GLN A 72 -21.33 -6.25 -2.97
CA GLN A 72 -22.61 -5.84 -2.43
C GLN A 72 -22.86 -4.35 -2.68
N THR A 73 -21.95 -3.44 -2.36
CA THR A 73 -22.12 -1.99 -2.57
C THR A 73 -22.47 -1.67 -4.03
N LYS A 74 -21.75 -2.29 -4.98
CA LYS A 74 -22.05 -2.20 -6.42
C LYS A 74 -23.48 -2.62 -6.77
N LYS A 75 -24.04 -3.65 -6.13
CA LYS A 75 -25.43 -4.08 -6.37
C LYS A 75 -26.45 -3.05 -5.87
N TRP A 76 -26.12 -2.31 -4.82
CA TRP A 76 -26.98 -1.28 -4.23
C TRP A 76 -26.81 0.10 -4.89
N GLY A 77 -25.98 0.22 -5.93
CA GLY A 77 -25.71 1.50 -6.62
C GLY A 77 -24.88 2.48 -5.80
N LEU A 78 -24.24 2.01 -4.73
CA LEU A 78 -23.28 2.77 -3.94
C LEU A 78 -21.90 2.45 -4.50
N HIS A 79 -21.26 3.44 -5.12
CA HIS A 79 -19.87 3.35 -5.58
C HIS A 79 -18.89 3.47 -4.41
#